data_AF-B6XTM6-F1
#
_entry.id   AF-B6XTM6-F1
#
_cell.length_a   1.000
_cell.length_b   1.000
_cell.length_c   1.000
_cell.angle_alpha   90.00
_cell.angle_beta   90.00
_cell.angle_gamma   90.00
#
_symmetry.space_group_name_H-M   'P 1'
#
loop_
_entity.id
_entity.type
_entity.pdbx_description
1 polymer ?
#
loop_
_entity_poly.entity_id
_entity_poly.type
_entity_poly.pdbx_seq_one_letter_code
_entity_poly.pdbx_strand_id
1 'polypeptide(L)' 'MMEEGFACVLTTQLKGRTVLRICLIHPETTEDDIRHTIQRMYQYARALKKERVSNFS' A
#
# COMPACT_ATOMS: atom_id res chain seq x y z
N MET A 1 -10.65 5.20 -3.85
CA MET A 1 -10.17 6.58 -4.07
C MET A 1 -8.83 6.69 -3.36
N MET A 2 -7.74 7.04 -4.04
CA MET A 2 -6.47 7.36 -3.37
C MET A 2 -6.55 8.81 -2.91
N GLU A 3 -7.13 9.02 -1.74
CA GLU A 3 -7.41 10.37 -1.23
C GLU A 3 -6.12 11.16 -0.91
N GLU A 4 -4.97 10.49 -0.73
CA GLU A 4 -3.72 11.17 -0.33
C GLU A 4 -2.78 11.56 -1.48
N GLY A 5 -3.08 11.24 -2.74
CA GLY A 5 -2.29 11.69 -3.90
C GLY A 5 -0.80 11.29 -3.94
N PHE A 6 -0.32 10.51 -2.97
CA PHE A 6 1.11 10.21 -2.84
C PHE A 6 1.60 9.12 -3.81
N ALA A 7 0.88 8.00 -3.93
CA ALA A 7 1.24 6.90 -4.82
C ALA A 7 0.01 6.11 -5.25
N CYS A 8 0.07 5.54 -6.45
CA CYS A 8 -0.99 4.67 -6.97
C CYS A 8 -0.62 3.18 -6.86
N VAL A 9 -1.10 2.53 -5.80
CA VAL A 9 -1.03 1.07 -5.59
C VAL A 9 -2.42 0.43 -5.70
N LEU A 10 -2.58 -0.48 -6.65
CA LEU A 10 -3.86 -1.16 -6.92
C LEU A 10 -3.79 -2.64 -6.52
N THR A 11 -4.94 -3.30 -6.49
CA THR A 11 -5.03 -4.74 -6.23
C THR A 11 -5.09 -5.55 -7.52
N THR A 12 -4.66 -6.80 -7.44
CA THR A 12 -4.87 -7.80 -8.50
C THR A 12 -5.01 -9.19 -7.88
N GLN A 13 -5.44 -10.17 -8.69
CA GLN A 13 -5.51 -11.57 -8.29
C GLN A 13 -4.25 -12.30 -8.75
N LEU A 14 -3.53 -12.91 -7.81
CA LEU A 14 -2.38 -13.77 -8.12
C LEU A 14 -2.53 -15.08 -7.35
N LYS A 15 -2.57 -16.21 -8.07
CA LYS A 15 -2.78 -17.56 -7.50
C LYS A 15 -4.00 -17.63 -6.57
N GLY A 16 -5.10 -17.01 -6.98
CA GLY A 16 -6.36 -16.99 -6.21
C GLY A 16 -6.37 -16.07 -4.99
N ARG A 17 -5.33 -15.26 -4.77
CA ARG A 17 -5.24 -14.32 -3.64
C ARG A 17 -5.27 -12.88 -4.14
N THR A 18 -5.99 -12.02 -3.43
CA THR A 18 -5.92 -10.57 -3.62
C THR A 18 -4.59 -10.07 -3.08
N VAL A 19 -3.81 -9.43 -3.94
CA VAL A 19 -2.49 -8.88 -3.62
C VAL A 19 -2.40 -7.43 -4.08
N LEU A 20 -1.46 -6.68 -3.49
CA LEU A 20 -1.11 -5.33 -3.92
C LEU A 20 -0.10 -5.40 -5.07
N ARG A 21 -0.27 -4.57 -6.09
CA ARG A 21 0.61 -4.48 -7.26
C ARG A 21 1.01 -3.03 -7.51
N ILE A 22 2.29 -2.85 -7.76
CA ILE A 22 2.89 -1.58 -8.16
C ILE A 22 3.49 -1.77 -9.56
N CYS A 23 3.23 -0.84 -10.48
CA CYS A 23 3.84 -0.81 -11.81
C CYS A 23 4.66 0.48 -11.93
N LEU A 24 5.97 0.36 -11.83
CA LEU A 24 6.89 1.50 -11.90
C LEU A 24 7.51 1.55 -13.30
N ILE A 25 7.08 2.51 -14.11
CA ILE A 25 7.60 2.73 -15.47
C ILE A 25 8.04 4.17 -15.72
N HIS A 26 7.84 5.05 -14.73
CA HIS A 26 8.22 6.45 -14.86
C HIS A 26 9.74 6.58 -14.68
N PRO A 27 10.48 7.13 -15.65
CA PRO A 27 11.95 7.19 -15.60
C PRO A 27 12.52 8.02 -14.44
N GLU A 28 11.73 8.93 -13.87
CA GLU A 28 12.16 9.79 -12.76
C GLU A 28 11.82 9.21 -11.38
N THR A 29 11.21 8.01 -11.33
CA THR A 29 10.97 7.33 -10.05
C THR A 29 12.31 7.00 -9.38
N THR A 30 12.47 7.51 -8.16
CA THR A 30 13.66 7.29 -7.33
C THR A 30 13.47 6.11 -6.37
N GLU A 31 14.57 5.65 -5.79
CA GLU A 31 14.52 4.66 -4.71
C GLU A 31 13.75 5.18 -3.49
N ASP A 32 13.90 6.46 -3.15
CA ASP A 32 13.24 7.09 -2.02
C ASP A 32 11.72 7.13 -2.19
N ASP A 33 11.23 7.34 -3.42
CA ASP A 33 9.79 7.26 -3.72
C ASP A 33 9.25 5.89 -3.32
N ILE A 34 9.93 4.82 -3.75
CA ILE A 34 9.53 3.43 -3.48
C ILE A 34 9.60 3.14 -1.97
N ARG A 35 10.70 3.53 -1.31
CA ARG A 35 10.87 3.32 0.14
C ARG A 35 9.76 4.00 0.93
N HIS A 36 9.44 5.26 0.62
CA HIS A 36 8.38 5.99 1.28
C HIS A 36 6.98 5.43 0.99
N THR A 37 6.74 4.89 -0.22
CA THR A 37 5.48 4.18 -0.53
C THR A 37 5.32 2.94 0.33
N ILE A 38 6.34 2.07 0.40
CA ILE A 38 6.28 0.85 1.20
C ILE A 38 6.12 1.17 2.69
N GLN A 39 6.84 2.18 3.20
CA GLN A 39 6.73 2.60 4.60
C GLN A 39 5.31 3.06 4.95
N ARG A 40 4.66 3.87 4.11
CA ARG A 40 3.27 4.29 4.32
C ARG A 40 2.30 3.12 4.26
N MET A 41 2.44 2.23 3.29
CA MET A 41 1.61 1.02 3.21
C MET A 41 1.72 0.17 4.49
N TYR A 42 2.93 0.04 5.04
CA TYR A 42 3.14 -0.63 6.31
C TYR A 42 2.44 0.10 7.47
N GLN A 43 2.51 1.43 7.54
CA GLN A 43 1.80 2.22 8.55
C GLN A 43 0.27 2.02 8.47
N TYR A 44 -0.33 2.08 7.28
CA TYR A 44 -1.76 1.82 7.12
C TYR A 44 -2.13 0.39 7.53
N ALA A 45 -1.34 -0.62 7.14
CA ALA A 45 -1.59 -2.00 7.53
C ALA A 45 -1.54 -2.18 9.07
N ARG A 46 -0.62 -1.50 9.75
CA ARG A 46 -0.53 -1.50 11.21
C ARG A 46 -1.72 -0.80 11.87
N ALA A 47 -2.15 0.35 11.34
CA ALA A 47 -3.32 1.07 11.82
C ALA A 47 -4.60 0.24 11.68
N LEU A 48 -4.84 -0.33 10.50
CA LEU A 48 -5.98 -1.22 10.24
C LEU A 48 -5.96 -2.47 11.13
N LYS A 49 -4.78 -3.05 11.37
CA LYS A 49 -4.66 -4.18 12.31
C LYS A 49 -5.05 -3.76 13.73
N LYS A 50 -4.61 -2.58 14.19
CA LYS A 50 -4.95 -2.06 15.52
C LYS A 50 -6.46 -1.83 15.66
N GLU A 51 -7.08 -1.18 14.68
CA GLU A 51 -8.53 -0.95 14.64
C GLU A 51 -9.34 -2.25 14.66
N ARG A 52 -8.90 -3.25 13.89
CA ARG A 52 -9.54 -4.57 13.92
C ARG A 52 -9.36 -5.31 15.24
N VAL A 53 -8.31 -5.06 16.01
CA VAL A 53 -8.17 -5.67 17.34
C VAL A 53 -9.04 -4.94 18.35
N SER A 54 -9.11 -3.61 18.30
CA SER A 54 -9.93 -2.82 19.22
C SER A 54 -11.43 -3.01 19.03
N ASN A 55 -11.90 -3.28 17.80
CA ASN A 55 -13.33 -3.50 17.51
C ASN A 55 -13.83 -4.92 17.86
N PHE A 56 -12.95 -5.79 18.38
CA PHE A 56 -13.28 -7.16 18.80
C PHE A 56 -13.02 -7.38 20.31
N SER A 57 -12.72 -6.30 21.06
CA SER A 57 -12.62 -6.29 22.52
C SER A 57 -13.82 -5.55 23.10
#